data_AF-A0A8J2QQ11-F1
#
_entry.id   AF-A0A8J2QQ11-F1
#
_cell.length_a   1.000
_cell.length_b   1.000
_cell.length_c   1.000
_cell.angle_alpha   90.00
_cell.angle_beta   90.00
_cell.angle_gamma   90.00
#
_symmetry.space_group_name_H-M   'P 1'
#
loop_
_entity.id
_entity.type
_entity.pdbx_description
1 polymer ?
#
loop_
_entity_poly.entity_id
_entity_poly.type
_entity_poly.pdbx_seq_one_letter_code
_entity_poly.pdbx_strand_id
1 'polypeptide(L)'
;MSSTKSILDLGYTFNSEGQLRKIGEDGQPSNESFEFNISSDHQECQANYEVLGAAVTDHIYHLLETELNLIRLPVPKGSTEKNGTFIFVSPEFDKQDVLLVLIHGSGAVRAGQWARSLIINDCLDTGTQIPYIKKAQAKGYGIIVLNSNDNFRGDNKISHSSSAEEHANYVWKTYIKPTKAASILIVAHSYGGILTVLLADKEKKEFEKRVKAIAFTDSVHGYSGVKISKYLKQVSKNWISSTSPLDTPMKTPDFDITRVSAGHSKHEMTSCKCIDSVFKFFDEKLNES
;
A
#
# COMPACT_ATOMS: atom_id res chain seq x y z
N MET A 1 1.54 -22.27 15.88
CA MET A 1 0.84 -20.98 15.78
C MET A 1 1.29 -20.19 16.99
N SER A 2 2.13 -19.17 16.81
CA SER A 2 2.28 -18.18 17.88
C SER A 2 0.96 -17.43 17.90
N SER A 3 0.23 -17.49 19.00
CA SER A 3 -0.99 -16.69 19.18
C SER A 3 -0.57 -15.22 19.21
N THR A 4 -0.54 -14.55 18.07
CA THR A 4 -0.33 -13.09 18.02
C THR A 4 -1.41 -12.45 18.91
N LYS A 5 -1.00 -11.62 19.87
CA LYS A 5 -1.93 -10.88 20.71
C LYS A 5 -2.77 -9.96 19.82
N SER A 6 -4.08 -9.92 20.05
CA SER A 6 -4.94 -8.95 19.39
C SER A 6 -4.68 -7.54 19.93
N ILE A 7 -5.16 -6.51 19.22
CA ILE A 7 -5.08 -5.13 19.71
C ILE A 7 -5.78 -4.99 21.07
N LEU A 8 -6.90 -5.70 21.26
CA LEU A 8 -7.65 -5.73 22.52
C LEU A 8 -6.84 -6.36 23.66
N ASP A 9 -6.13 -7.47 23.40
CA ASP A 9 -5.24 -8.11 24.38
C ASP A 9 -4.07 -7.20 24.81
N LEU A 10 -3.74 -6.22 23.98
CA LEU A 10 -2.71 -5.21 24.24
C LEU A 10 -3.27 -3.96 24.94
N GLY A 11 -4.57 -3.93 25.25
CA GLY A 11 -5.21 -2.80 25.93
C GLY A 11 -5.56 -1.64 24.99
N TYR A 12 -5.69 -1.88 23.69
CA TYR A 12 -6.02 -0.86 22.71
C TYR A 12 -7.27 -1.21 21.88
N THR A 13 -7.90 -0.20 21.31
CA THR A 13 -8.98 -0.34 20.32
C THR A 13 -9.02 0.90 19.42
N PHE A 14 -9.69 0.80 18.27
CA PHE A 14 -9.93 1.97 17.40
C PHE A 14 -11.26 2.62 17.78
N ASN A 15 -11.28 3.96 17.86
CA ASN A 15 -12.52 4.71 18.03
C ASN A 15 -13.27 4.88 16.69
N SER A 16 -14.42 5.55 16.72
CA SER A 16 -15.25 5.81 15.52
C SER A 16 -14.56 6.70 14.46
N GLU A 17 -13.53 7.44 14.84
CA GLU A 17 -12.68 8.23 13.93
C GLU A 17 -11.49 7.42 13.38
N GLY A 18 -11.41 6.13 13.71
CA GLY A 18 -10.32 5.25 13.29
C GLY A 18 -8.99 5.53 13.99
N GLN A 19 -8.99 6.18 15.15
CA GLN A 19 -7.79 6.48 15.92
C GLN A 19 -7.54 5.37 16.96
N LEU A 20 -6.29 4.91 17.09
CA LEU A 20 -5.92 3.93 18.10
C LEU A 20 -5.91 4.59 19.49
N ARG A 21 -6.64 4.00 20.44
CA ARG A 21 -6.81 4.50 21.81
C ARG A 21 -6.64 3.38 22.81
N LYS A 22 -6.19 3.71 24.02
CA LYS A 22 -6.22 2.76 25.14
C LYS A 22 -7.67 2.42 25.49
N ILE A 23 -7.92 1.20 25.93
CA ILE A 23 -9.22 0.75 26.39
C ILE A 23 -9.51 1.36 27.76
N GLY A 24 -10.68 1.98 27.92
CA GLY A 24 -11.19 2.47 29.20
C GLY A 24 -11.73 1.33 30.08
N GLU A 25 -12.03 1.65 31.35
CA GLU A 25 -12.59 0.67 32.31
C GLU A 25 -13.91 0.04 31.86
N ASP A 26 -14.65 0.72 30.98
CA ASP A 26 -15.92 0.28 30.39
C ASP A 26 -15.75 -0.58 29.12
N GLY A 27 -14.51 -0.88 28.73
CA GLY A 27 -14.18 -1.64 27.51
C GLY A 27 -14.29 -0.82 26.22
N GLN A 28 -14.57 0.48 26.30
CA GLN A 28 -14.67 1.38 25.15
C GLN A 28 -13.34 2.11 24.88
N PRO A 29 -13.16 2.70 23.69
CA PRO A 29 -12.01 3.56 23.42
C PRO A 29 -11.99 4.76 24.38
N SER A 30 -10.90 4.91 25.13
CA SER A 30 -10.66 6.11 25.95
C SER A 30 -10.15 7.29 25.10
N ASN A 31 -9.88 8.43 25.74
CA ASN A 31 -9.22 9.56 25.10
C ASN A 31 -7.68 9.45 25.09
N GLU A 32 -7.11 8.42 25.72
CA GLU A 32 -5.65 8.23 25.78
C GLU A 32 -5.13 7.59 24.48
N SER A 33 -4.12 8.21 23.89
CA SER A 33 -3.43 7.71 22.70
C SER A 33 -2.40 6.63 23.04
N PHE A 34 -1.81 6.04 21.99
CA PHE A 34 -0.62 5.21 22.13
C PHE A 34 0.52 5.96 22.83
N GLU A 35 1.25 5.25 23.68
CA GLU A 35 2.42 5.73 24.41
C GLU A 35 3.61 4.82 24.10
N PHE A 36 4.64 5.36 23.46
CA PHE A 36 5.83 4.57 23.09
C PHE A 36 6.73 4.29 24.30
N ASN A 37 6.95 5.30 25.15
CA ASN A 37 7.87 5.23 26.29
C ASN A 37 7.19 4.61 27.51
N ILE A 38 6.93 3.31 27.46
CA ILE A 38 6.31 2.57 28.57
C ILE A 38 7.28 2.23 29.71
N SER A 39 8.58 2.33 29.46
CA SER A 39 9.64 2.15 30.46
C SER A 39 10.88 2.98 30.11
N SER A 40 11.88 2.98 30.98
CA SER A 40 13.19 3.60 30.70
C SER A 40 14.06 2.76 29.76
N ASP A 41 13.67 1.51 29.48
CA ASP A 41 14.41 0.62 28.57
C ASP A 41 13.87 0.78 27.15
N HIS A 42 14.71 1.34 26.27
CA HIS A 42 14.38 1.52 24.86
C HIS A 42 14.15 0.19 24.12
N GLN A 43 14.82 -0.91 24.52
CA GLN A 43 14.60 -2.21 23.89
C GLN A 43 13.20 -2.75 24.20
N GLU A 44 12.75 -2.57 25.44
CA GLU A 44 11.40 -2.95 25.86
C GLU A 44 10.33 -2.14 25.14
N CYS A 45 10.52 -0.81 25.04
CA CYS A 45 9.61 0.07 24.31
C CYS A 45 9.50 -0.33 22.83
N GLN A 46 10.64 -0.63 22.18
CA GLN A 46 10.66 -1.09 20.80
C GLN A 46 9.98 -2.45 20.63
N ALA A 47 10.22 -3.40 21.55
CA ALA A 47 9.59 -4.71 21.51
C ALA A 47 8.06 -4.60 21.63
N ASN A 48 7.56 -3.75 22.53
CA ASN A 48 6.13 -3.48 22.67
C ASN A 48 5.53 -2.87 21.40
N TYR A 49 6.22 -1.90 20.79
CA TYR A 49 5.78 -1.30 19.52
C TYR A 49 5.71 -2.31 18.37
N GLU A 50 6.66 -3.25 18.28
CA GLU A 50 6.61 -4.31 17.25
C GLU A 50 5.44 -5.27 17.47
N VAL A 51 5.16 -5.65 18.72
CA VAL A 51 4.01 -6.51 19.08
C VAL A 51 2.70 -5.81 18.71
N LEU A 52 2.55 -4.52 19.05
CA LEU A 52 1.39 -3.72 18.65
C LEU A 52 1.29 -3.57 17.13
N GLY A 53 2.41 -3.35 16.44
CA GLY A 53 2.46 -3.25 14.98
C GLY A 53 2.00 -4.53 14.26
N ALA A 54 2.32 -5.71 14.82
CA ALA A 54 1.81 -6.98 14.33
C ALA A 54 0.29 -7.11 14.54
N ALA A 55 -0.19 -6.79 15.75
CA ALA A 55 -1.62 -6.81 16.07
C ALA A 55 -2.43 -5.84 15.19
N VAL A 56 -1.88 -4.65 14.92
CA VAL A 56 -2.44 -3.68 13.98
C VAL A 56 -2.53 -4.27 12.57
N THR A 57 -1.49 -4.95 12.10
CA THR A 57 -1.50 -5.59 10.79
C THR A 57 -2.63 -6.62 10.66
N ASP A 58 -2.81 -7.47 11.68
CA ASP A 58 -3.88 -8.48 11.69
C ASP A 58 -5.27 -7.84 11.73
N HIS A 59 -5.43 -6.74 12.47
CA HIS A 59 -6.68 -5.97 12.46
C HIS A 59 -6.97 -5.33 11.10
N ILE A 60 -5.97 -4.73 10.43
CA ILE A 60 -6.16 -4.19 9.08
C ILE A 60 -6.61 -5.29 8.12
N TYR A 61 -6.01 -6.47 8.17
CA TYR A 61 -6.46 -7.60 7.37
C TYR A 61 -7.93 -7.95 7.64
N HIS A 62 -8.33 -7.99 8.91
CA HIS A 62 -9.72 -8.23 9.29
C HIS A 62 -10.66 -7.19 8.69
N LEU A 63 -10.32 -5.90 8.73
CA LEU A 63 -11.11 -4.83 8.11
C LEU A 63 -11.21 -4.99 6.59
N LEU A 64 -10.10 -5.32 5.92
CA LEU A 64 -10.09 -5.57 4.48
C LEU A 64 -11.03 -6.71 4.08
N GLU A 65 -11.10 -7.77 4.89
CA GLU A 65 -11.95 -8.93 4.62
C GLU A 65 -13.41 -8.68 4.98
N THR A 66 -13.68 -8.09 6.14
CA THR A 66 -15.04 -7.98 6.69
C THR A 66 -15.79 -6.72 6.26
N GLU A 67 -15.11 -5.58 6.17
CA GLU A 67 -15.75 -4.31 5.79
C GLU A 67 -15.64 -4.03 4.30
N LEU A 68 -14.52 -4.42 3.67
CA LEU A 68 -14.26 -4.17 2.25
C LEU A 68 -14.46 -5.39 1.36
N ASN A 69 -14.79 -6.54 1.94
CA ASN A 69 -15.06 -7.80 1.23
C ASN A 69 -13.92 -8.22 0.28
N LEU A 70 -12.67 -7.92 0.64
CA LEU A 70 -11.52 -8.40 -0.11
C LEU A 70 -11.21 -9.84 0.28
N ILE A 71 -10.69 -10.62 -0.68
CA ILE A 71 -10.30 -12.00 -0.46
C ILE A 71 -8.79 -12.17 -0.62
N ARG A 72 -8.20 -13.09 0.15
CA ARG A 72 -6.79 -13.45 0.02
C ARG A 72 -6.59 -14.43 -1.14
N LEU A 73 -5.64 -14.14 -2.03
CA LEU A 73 -5.13 -15.10 -3.01
C LEU A 73 -3.69 -15.49 -2.69
N PRO A 74 -3.34 -16.79 -2.71
CA PRO A 74 -2.04 -17.25 -2.23
C PRO A 74 -0.90 -16.88 -3.19
N VAL A 75 0.26 -16.56 -2.63
CA VAL A 75 1.50 -16.31 -3.36
C VAL A 75 2.60 -17.22 -2.78
N PRO A 76 3.03 -18.26 -3.52
CA PRO A 76 2.58 -18.64 -4.87
C PRO A 76 1.20 -19.32 -4.86
N LYS A 77 0.56 -19.43 -6.03
CA LYS A 77 -0.66 -20.25 -6.21
C LYS A 77 -0.47 -21.65 -5.65
N GLY A 78 -1.45 -22.14 -4.89
CA GLY A 78 -1.41 -23.47 -4.25
C GLY A 78 -0.61 -23.55 -2.96
N SER A 79 0.03 -22.44 -2.53
CA SER A 79 0.64 -22.34 -1.21
C SER A 79 -0.41 -22.16 -0.11
N THR A 80 0.04 -22.36 1.12
CA THR A 80 -0.72 -22.12 2.35
C THR A 80 0.03 -21.09 3.19
N GLU A 81 -0.57 -20.61 4.27
CA GLU A 81 0.10 -19.70 5.21
C GLU A 81 1.43 -20.25 5.77
N LYS A 82 1.62 -21.58 5.76
CA LYS A 82 2.85 -22.23 6.24
C LYS A 82 4.05 -22.03 5.32
N ASN A 83 3.83 -21.86 4.02
CA ASN A 83 4.89 -21.87 3.00
C ASN A 83 4.74 -20.78 1.92
N GLY A 84 3.72 -19.93 2.04
CA GLY A 84 3.42 -18.84 1.13
C GLY A 84 2.90 -17.60 1.85
N THR A 85 2.83 -16.50 1.11
CA THR A 85 2.14 -15.27 1.48
C THR A 85 0.85 -15.15 0.66
N PHE A 86 0.30 -13.94 0.53
CA PHE A 86 -0.91 -13.67 -0.21
C PHE A 86 -0.92 -12.24 -0.76
N ILE A 87 -1.90 -11.96 -1.61
CA ILE A 87 -2.36 -10.62 -1.96
C ILE A 87 -3.84 -10.50 -1.56
N PHE A 88 -4.34 -9.27 -1.37
CA PHE A 88 -5.80 -9.06 -1.34
C PHE A 88 -6.30 -8.67 -2.72
N VAL A 89 -7.48 -9.16 -3.06
CA VAL A 89 -8.19 -8.77 -4.27
C VAL A 89 -9.67 -8.52 -3.98
N SER A 90 -10.31 -7.66 -4.78
CA SER A 90 -11.78 -7.55 -4.74
C SER A 90 -12.43 -8.78 -5.40
N PRO A 91 -13.70 -9.09 -5.09
CA PRO A 91 -14.46 -10.09 -5.84
C PRO A 91 -14.48 -9.71 -7.33
N GLU A 92 -14.37 -10.71 -8.21
CA GLU A 92 -14.43 -10.53 -9.67
C GLU A 92 -13.41 -9.53 -10.23
N PHE A 93 -12.30 -9.26 -9.52
CA PHE A 93 -11.25 -8.31 -9.93
C PHE A 93 -10.72 -8.58 -11.35
N ASP A 94 -10.72 -9.84 -11.77
CA ASP A 94 -10.21 -10.32 -13.05
C ASP A 94 -11.19 -10.10 -14.22
N LYS A 95 -12.43 -9.71 -13.93
CA LYS A 95 -13.48 -9.45 -14.92
C LYS A 95 -13.77 -7.96 -15.13
N GLN A 96 -13.23 -7.09 -14.28
CA GLN A 96 -13.45 -5.64 -14.39
C GLN A 96 -12.62 -5.02 -15.52
N ASP A 97 -13.18 -3.99 -16.17
CA ASP A 97 -12.50 -3.27 -17.25
C ASP A 97 -11.35 -2.40 -16.76
N VAL A 98 -11.46 -1.89 -15.52
CA VAL A 98 -10.45 -1.09 -14.84
C VAL A 98 -9.97 -1.82 -13.59
N LEU A 99 -8.65 -1.93 -13.43
CA LEU A 99 -8.00 -2.58 -12.29
C LEU A 99 -7.08 -1.59 -11.57
N LEU A 100 -7.32 -1.36 -10.28
CA LEU A 100 -6.43 -0.61 -9.40
C LEU A 100 -5.46 -1.56 -8.68
N VAL A 101 -4.17 -1.28 -8.78
CA VAL A 101 -3.09 -1.99 -8.08
C VAL A 101 -2.46 -1.08 -7.04
N LEU A 102 -2.48 -1.50 -5.78
CA LEU A 102 -1.91 -0.77 -4.65
C LEU A 102 -0.61 -1.42 -4.17
N ILE A 103 0.47 -0.63 -4.13
CA ILE A 103 1.82 -1.09 -3.79
C ILE A 103 2.42 -0.20 -2.69
N HIS A 104 2.61 -0.78 -1.51
CA HIS A 104 3.19 -0.08 -0.36
C HIS A 104 4.71 0.09 -0.46
N GLY A 105 5.28 0.87 0.47
CA GLY A 105 6.73 1.05 0.60
C GLY A 105 7.45 -0.15 1.21
N SER A 106 8.73 0.01 1.54
CA SER A 106 9.54 -1.01 2.22
C SER A 106 9.34 -0.96 3.74
N GLY A 107 9.98 -1.90 4.45
CA GLY A 107 9.99 -1.95 5.90
C GLY A 107 8.85 -2.79 6.49
N ALA A 108 8.29 -2.30 7.59
CA ALA A 108 7.43 -3.11 8.45
C ALA A 108 5.93 -3.09 8.03
N VAL A 109 5.60 -2.35 6.96
CA VAL A 109 4.26 -2.31 6.36
C VAL A 109 3.95 -3.59 5.58
N ARG A 110 2.66 -3.90 5.49
CA ARG A 110 2.09 -5.05 4.78
C ARG A 110 0.91 -4.61 3.93
N ALA A 111 0.30 -5.56 3.21
CA ALA A 111 -0.91 -5.29 2.43
C ALA A 111 -1.97 -4.53 3.26
N GLY A 112 -2.58 -3.50 2.68
CA GLY A 112 -3.52 -2.63 3.36
C GLY A 112 -2.90 -1.40 4.03
N GLN A 113 -1.57 -1.26 4.07
CA GLN A 113 -0.91 -0.22 4.86
C GLN A 113 -0.02 0.69 4.01
N TRP A 114 -0.06 1.99 4.28
CA TRP A 114 0.93 2.96 3.80
C TRP A 114 2.04 3.18 4.83
N ALA A 115 1.67 3.35 6.10
CA ALA A 115 2.62 3.60 7.18
C ALA A 115 2.07 3.16 8.54
N ARG A 116 2.76 2.22 9.19
CA ARG A 116 2.40 1.75 10.54
C ARG A 116 2.36 2.89 11.56
N SER A 117 3.32 3.81 11.49
CA SER A 117 3.40 4.95 12.41
C SER A 117 2.14 5.83 12.35
N LEU A 118 1.57 6.04 11.16
CA LEU A 118 0.33 6.80 11.02
C LEU A 118 -0.87 6.04 11.54
N ILE A 119 -0.96 4.73 11.31
CA ILE A 119 -2.05 3.92 11.84
C ILE A 119 -2.10 3.99 13.38
N ILE A 120 -0.92 3.93 14.01
CA ILE A 120 -0.80 3.92 15.48
C ILE A 120 -0.98 5.32 16.08
N ASN A 121 -0.43 6.36 15.45
CA ASN A 121 -0.33 7.70 16.07
C ASN A 121 -1.32 8.73 15.50
N ASP A 122 -1.95 8.46 14.36
CA ASP A 122 -2.91 9.35 13.71
C ASP A 122 -4.25 8.63 13.55
N CYS A 123 -4.52 8.00 12.41
CA CYS A 123 -5.71 7.15 12.24
C CYS A 123 -5.57 6.14 11.08
N LEU A 124 -6.56 5.25 10.98
CA LEU A 124 -6.73 4.30 9.89
C LEU A 124 -6.71 4.99 8.52
N ASP A 125 -7.44 6.09 8.36
CA ASP A 125 -7.58 6.74 7.05
C ASP A 125 -6.26 7.31 6.53
N THR A 126 -5.38 7.80 7.40
CA THR A 126 -4.10 8.36 6.96
C THR A 126 -3.02 7.30 6.76
N GLY A 127 -3.05 6.25 7.58
CA GLY A 127 -2.04 5.20 7.57
C GLY A 127 -2.32 3.99 6.69
N THR A 128 -3.56 3.79 6.23
CA THR A 128 -3.98 2.61 5.46
C THR A 128 -4.32 2.91 4.00
N GLN A 129 -4.39 1.83 3.22
CA GLN A 129 -4.87 1.81 1.85
C GLN A 129 -6.41 1.81 1.76
N ILE A 130 -7.12 1.73 2.90
CA ILE A 130 -8.58 1.61 2.95
C ILE A 130 -9.30 2.74 2.20
N PRO A 131 -8.92 4.04 2.33
CA PRO A 131 -9.58 5.10 1.58
C PRO A 131 -9.42 4.96 0.05
N TYR A 132 -8.27 4.47 -0.42
CA TYR A 132 -8.05 4.19 -1.84
C TYR A 132 -8.94 3.03 -2.31
N ILE A 133 -9.05 1.98 -1.51
CA ILE A 133 -9.90 0.82 -1.80
C ILE A 133 -11.38 1.25 -1.87
N LYS A 134 -11.87 2.01 -0.88
CA LYS A 134 -13.25 2.52 -0.86
C LYS A 134 -13.57 3.38 -2.09
N LYS A 135 -12.68 4.31 -2.47
CA LYS A 135 -12.87 5.12 -3.70
C LYS A 135 -12.86 4.29 -4.97
N ALA A 136 -12.01 3.27 -5.06
CA ALA A 136 -11.96 2.36 -6.20
C ALA A 136 -13.22 1.50 -6.32
N GLN A 137 -13.73 0.98 -5.19
CA GLN A 137 -15.00 0.26 -5.14
C GLN A 137 -16.18 1.13 -5.58
N ALA A 138 -16.23 2.38 -5.11
CA ALA A 138 -17.27 3.34 -5.51
C ALA A 138 -17.25 3.64 -7.03
N LYS A 139 -16.10 3.46 -7.70
CA LYS A 139 -15.95 3.59 -9.16
C LYS A 139 -16.10 2.26 -9.92
N GLY A 140 -16.38 1.15 -9.23
CA GLY A 140 -16.54 -0.17 -9.84
C GLY A 140 -15.23 -0.80 -10.32
N TYR A 141 -14.08 -0.38 -9.81
CA TYR A 141 -12.79 -0.93 -10.22
C TYR A 141 -12.55 -2.30 -9.58
N GLY A 142 -11.87 -3.19 -10.32
CA GLY A 142 -11.19 -4.33 -9.72
C GLY A 142 -10.03 -3.84 -8.86
N ILE A 143 -9.70 -4.53 -7.78
CA ILE A 143 -8.66 -4.11 -6.84
C ILE A 143 -7.70 -5.25 -6.59
N ILE A 144 -6.40 -4.95 -6.60
CA ILE A 144 -5.33 -5.83 -6.11
C ILE A 144 -4.44 -5.04 -5.16
N VAL A 145 -4.15 -5.62 -4.00
CA VAL A 145 -3.27 -5.05 -2.97
C VAL A 145 -2.10 -6.00 -2.74
N LEU A 146 -0.88 -5.55 -3.02
CA LEU A 146 0.33 -6.36 -2.87
C LEU A 146 0.72 -6.48 -1.39
N ASN A 147 1.37 -7.60 -1.05
CA ASN A 147 1.99 -7.84 0.26
C ASN A 147 3.51 -8.01 0.12
N SER A 148 4.15 -7.07 -0.56
CA SER A 148 5.50 -7.27 -1.11
C SER A 148 6.60 -7.43 -0.07
N ASN A 149 6.34 -7.09 1.20
CA ASN A 149 7.33 -7.21 2.28
C ASN A 149 7.18 -8.50 3.10
N ASP A 150 6.12 -9.29 2.91
CA ASP A 150 5.96 -10.59 3.58
C ASP A 150 6.67 -11.69 2.81
N ASN A 151 7.97 -11.86 3.08
CA ASN A 151 8.85 -12.68 2.24
C ASN A 151 9.43 -13.92 2.94
N PHE A 152 9.08 -14.14 4.21
CA PHE A 152 9.69 -15.17 5.04
C PHE A 152 8.67 -15.94 5.87
N ARG A 153 8.97 -17.22 6.14
CA ARG A 153 8.28 -18.07 7.12
C ARG A 153 9.33 -18.65 8.07
N GLY A 154 9.47 -18.03 9.24
CA GLY A 154 10.68 -18.19 10.05
C GLY A 154 11.90 -17.71 9.27
N ASP A 155 12.95 -18.53 9.23
CA ASP A 155 14.18 -18.22 8.48
C ASP A 155 14.08 -18.56 6.98
N ASN A 156 13.00 -19.20 6.55
CA ASN A 156 12.85 -19.66 5.17
C ASN A 156 12.25 -18.57 4.28
N LYS A 157 12.94 -18.28 3.18
CA LYS A 157 12.41 -17.44 2.10
C LYS A 157 11.20 -18.10 1.45
N ILE A 158 10.16 -17.31 1.20
CA ILE A 158 8.97 -17.77 0.48
C ILE A 158 9.29 -17.86 -1.01
N SER A 159 9.03 -19.02 -1.62
CA SER A 159 9.21 -19.21 -3.06
C SER A 159 8.37 -18.21 -3.85
N HIS A 160 8.91 -17.60 -4.91
CA HIS A 160 8.22 -16.59 -5.73
C HIS A 160 7.84 -15.30 -5.00
N SER A 161 8.34 -15.11 -3.78
CA SER A 161 8.14 -13.93 -2.97
C SER A 161 9.29 -13.79 -1.97
N SER A 162 10.52 -14.15 -2.36
CA SER A 162 11.69 -14.07 -1.48
C SER A 162 12.26 -12.66 -1.36
N SER A 163 11.79 -11.76 -2.25
CA SER A 163 11.98 -10.32 -2.19
C SER A 163 10.72 -9.61 -2.70
N ALA A 164 10.64 -8.29 -2.47
CA ALA A 164 9.55 -7.46 -2.95
C ALA A 164 9.44 -7.45 -4.48
N GLU A 165 10.57 -7.47 -5.19
CA GLU A 165 10.64 -7.52 -6.65
C GLU A 165 10.17 -8.88 -7.18
N GLU A 166 10.56 -9.98 -6.52
CA GLU A 166 10.09 -11.31 -6.90
C GLU A 166 8.58 -11.42 -6.72
N HIS A 167 8.07 -10.96 -5.57
CA HIS A 167 6.64 -10.90 -5.26
C HIS A 167 5.88 -10.11 -6.31
N ALA A 168 6.29 -8.86 -6.59
CA ALA A 168 5.60 -7.99 -7.54
C ALA A 168 5.58 -8.61 -8.95
N ASN A 169 6.71 -9.17 -9.40
CA ASN A 169 6.80 -9.84 -10.70
C ASN A 169 5.94 -11.11 -10.77
N TYR A 170 5.89 -11.91 -9.70
CA TYR A 170 5.01 -13.07 -9.64
C TYR A 170 3.54 -12.65 -9.70
N VAL A 171 3.12 -11.71 -8.86
CA VAL A 171 1.74 -11.19 -8.83
C VAL A 171 1.34 -10.62 -10.18
N TRP A 172 2.24 -9.89 -10.84
CA TRP A 172 1.98 -9.40 -12.19
C TRP A 172 1.69 -10.53 -13.16
N LYS A 173 2.59 -11.51 -13.28
CA LYS A 173 2.46 -12.61 -14.24
C LYS A 173 1.26 -13.52 -13.96
N THR A 174 0.97 -13.76 -12.69
CA THR A 174 0.04 -14.81 -12.27
C THR A 174 -1.38 -14.30 -12.04
N TYR A 175 -1.53 -13.04 -11.63
CA TYR A 175 -2.82 -12.46 -11.24
C TYR A 175 -3.21 -11.25 -12.08
N ILE A 176 -2.29 -10.32 -12.41
CA ILE A 176 -2.63 -9.09 -13.14
C ILE A 176 -2.69 -9.31 -14.66
N LYS A 177 -1.68 -9.98 -15.21
CA LYS A 177 -1.54 -10.25 -16.65
C LYS A 177 -2.73 -11.04 -17.25
N PRO A 178 -3.32 -12.03 -16.55
CA PRO A 178 -4.46 -12.78 -17.06
C PRO A 178 -5.82 -12.09 -16.93
N THR A 179 -5.91 -10.93 -16.26
CA THR A 179 -7.18 -10.20 -16.09
C THR A 179 -7.72 -9.70 -17.43
N LYS A 180 -9.04 -9.47 -17.50
CA LYS A 180 -9.69 -8.83 -18.64
C LYS A 180 -9.53 -7.31 -18.66
N ALA A 181 -9.02 -6.71 -17.59
CA ALA A 181 -8.87 -5.27 -17.46
C ALA A 181 -8.15 -4.68 -18.67
N ALA A 182 -8.82 -3.76 -19.37
CA ALA A 182 -8.26 -2.99 -20.48
C ALA A 182 -7.40 -1.83 -19.98
N SER A 183 -7.70 -1.34 -18.78
CA SER A 183 -7.02 -0.23 -18.13
C SER A 183 -6.55 -0.61 -16.73
N ILE A 184 -5.25 -0.47 -16.48
CA ILE A 184 -4.63 -0.70 -15.18
C ILE A 184 -4.17 0.65 -14.61
N LEU A 185 -4.55 0.91 -13.37
CA LEU A 185 -4.14 2.05 -12.57
C LEU A 185 -3.24 1.56 -11.45
N ILE A 186 -2.17 2.29 -11.15
CA ILE A 186 -1.23 1.91 -10.10
C ILE A 186 -1.08 3.06 -9.12
N VAL A 187 -1.20 2.79 -7.82
CA VAL A 187 -0.75 3.70 -6.75
C VAL A 187 0.42 3.03 -6.03
N ALA A 188 1.56 3.71 -6.03
CA ALA A 188 2.81 3.15 -5.53
C ALA A 188 3.53 4.14 -4.61
N HIS A 189 3.59 3.79 -3.32
CA HIS A 189 4.24 4.61 -2.30
C HIS A 189 5.71 4.26 -2.15
N SER A 190 6.58 5.26 -2.06
CA SER A 190 7.99 5.08 -1.69
C SER A 190 8.68 4.01 -2.56
N TYR A 191 9.19 2.94 -1.94
CA TYR A 191 9.81 1.78 -2.59
C TYR A 191 8.89 1.04 -3.57
N GLY A 192 7.57 1.10 -3.39
CA GLY A 192 6.60 0.55 -4.34
C GLY A 192 6.76 1.12 -5.75
N GLY A 193 7.32 2.33 -5.88
CA GLY A 193 7.62 2.86 -7.20
C GLY A 193 8.84 2.25 -7.88
N ILE A 194 9.83 1.76 -7.12
CA ILE A 194 10.90 0.93 -7.69
C ILE A 194 10.29 -0.35 -8.27
N LEU A 195 9.40 -1.02 -7.53
CA LEU A 195 8.71 -2.22 -8.01
C LEU A 195 7.93 -1.94 -9.30
N THR A 196 7.25 -0.80 -9.36
CA THR A 196 6.46 -0.38 -10.54
C THR A 196 7.35 -0.15 -11.76
N VAL A 197 8.48 0.54 -11.61
CA VAL A 197 9.41 0.78 -12.72
C VAL A 197 10.08 -0.52 -13.18
N LEU A 198 10.44 -1.42 -12.25
CA LEU A 198 10.97 -2.74 -12.59
C LEU A 198 9.94 -3.61 -13.33
N LEU A 199 8.66 -3.53 -12.97
CA LEU A 199 7.58 -4.19 -13.70
C LEU A 199 7.43 -3.63 -15.12
N ALA A 200 7.46 -2.29 -15.26
CA ALA A 200 7.39 -1.63 -16.55
C ALA A 200 8.56 -2.02 -17.48
N ASP A 201 9.75 -2.23 -16.93
CA ASP A 201 10.91 -2.70 -17.70
C ASP A 201 10.78 -4.18 -18.11
N LYS A 202 10.44 -5.05 -17.15
CA LYS A 202 10.36 -6.51 -17.38
C LYS A 202 9.19 -6.93 -18.26
N GLU A 203 8.03 -6.29 -18.10
CA GLU A 203 6.77 -6.65 -18.79
C GLU A 203 6.34 -5.60 -19.83
N LYS A 204 7.31 -4.82 -20.31
CA LYS A 204 7.14 -3.61 -21.13
C LYS A 204 5.98 -3.65 -22.13
N LYS A 205 5.94 -4.64 -23.01
CA LYS A 205 4.92 -4.69 -24.09
C LYS A 205 3.50 -4.72 -23.55
N GLU A 206 3.27 -5.47 -22.49
CA GLU A 206 1.95 -5.63 -21.92
C GLU A 206 1.64 -4.49 -20.94
N PHE A 207 2.64 -4.09 -20.15
CA PHE A 207 2.56 -2.93 -19.26
C PHE A 207 2.19 -1.65 -20.02
N GLU A 208 2.92 -1.29 -21.08
CA GLU A 208 2.64 -0.10 -21.90
C GLU A 208 1.32 -0.20 -22.68
N LYS A 209 0.77 -1.40 -22.86
CA LYS A 209 -0.54 -1.58 -23.50
C LYS A 209 -1.68 -1.22 -22.55
N ARG A 210 -1.60 -1.67 -21.29
CA ARG A 210 -2.74 -1.65 -20.35
C ARG A 210 -2.60 -0.67 -19.19
N VAL A 211 -1.40 -0.31 -18.75
CA VAL A 211 -1.22 0.64 -17.63
C VAL A 211 -1.44 2.05 -18.13
N LYS A 212 -2.56 2.67 -17.75
CA LYS A 212 -2.99 3.99 -18.23
C LYS A 212 -2.55 5.13 -17.32
N ALA A 213 -2.41 4.86 -16.03
CA ALA A 213 -1.98 5.88 -15.07
C ALA A 213 -1.21 5.27 -13.90
N ILE A 214 -0.18 5.99 -13.45
CA ILE A 214 0.63 5.62 -12.29
C ILE A 214 0.76 6.84 -11.37
N ALA A 215 0.21 6.70 -10.17
CA ALA A 215 0.36 7.68 -9.11
C ALA A 215 1.44 7.23 -8.13
N PHE A 216 2.58 7.89 -8.20
CA PHE A 216 3.63 7.73 -7.20
C PHE A 216 3.36 8.66 -6.03
N THR A 217 3.53 8.16 -4.81
CA THR A 217 3.42 8.96 -3.59
C THR A 217 4.77 8.91 -2.88
N ASP A 218 5.48 10.03 -2.95
CA ASP A 218 6.85 10.23 -2.49
C ASP A 218 7.80 9.10 -2.87
N SER A 219 7.73 8.69 -4.14
CA SER A 219 8.43 7.50 -4.60
C SER A 219 9.95 7.70 -4.74
N VAL A 220 10.69 6.65 -4.43
CA VAL A 220 12.14 6.52 -4.63
C VAL A 220 12.52 5.78 -5.93
N HIS A 221 11.64 5.77 -6.94
CA HIS A 221 11.83 5.00 -8.19
C HIS A 221 13.13 5.32 -8.95
N GLY A 222 13.69 6.52 -8.77
CA GLY A 222 14.99 6.90 -9.36
C GLY A 222 16.15 6.00 -8.94
N TYR A 223 16.03 5.28 -7.81
CA TYR A 223 17.05 4.32 -7.34
C TYR A 223 16.86 2.91 -7.91
N SER A 224 15.90 2.69 -8.81
CA SER A 224 15.66 1.38 -9.44
C SER A 224 16.80 0.90 -10.35
N GLY A 225 17.69 1.81 -10.77
CA GLY A 225 18.71 1.52 -11.80
C GLY A 225 18.16 1.41 -13.22
N VAL A 226 16.84 1.53 -13.39
CA VAL A 226 16.16 1.49 -14.69
C VAL A 226 15.96 2.91 -15.23
N LYS A 227 16.24 3.10 -16.52
CA LYS A 227 15.98 4.37 -17.19
C LYS A 227 14.47 4.58 -17.34
N ILE A 228 13.96 5.70 -16.84
CA ILE A 228 12.55 6.07 -17.01
C ILE A 228 12.23 6.27 -18.49
N SER A 229 11.30 5.47 -19.00
CA SER A 229 10.89 5.50 -20.41
C SER A 229 10.05 6.74 -20.72
N LYS A 230 9.96 7.11 -22.00
CA LYS A 230 9.04 8.16 -22.45
C LYS A 230 7.59 7.84 -22.05
N TYR A 231 7.19 6.57 -22.15
CA TYR A 231 5.87 6.11 -21.75
C TYR A 231 5.61 6.36 -20.26
N LEU A 232 6.53 5.93 -19.39
CA LEU A 232 6.40 6.16 -17.94
C LEU A 232 6.25 7.64 -17.62
N LYS A 233 7.01 8.53 -18.26
CA LYS A 233 6.86 9.98 -18.07
C LYS A 233 5.49 10.51 -18.51
N GLN A 234 4.85 9.89 -19.48
CA GLN A 234 3.54 10.31 -20.00
C GLN A 234 2.38 9.86 -19.10
N VAL A 235 2.47 8.65 -18.54
CA VAL A 235 1.38 8.04 -17.76
C VAL A 235 1.55 8.19 -16.25
N SER A 236 2.66 8.78 -15.77
CA SER A 236 2.95 8.84 -14.34
C SER A 236 3.04 10.26 -13.80
N LYS A 237 2.70 10.41 -12.51
CA LYS A 237 2.93 11.63 -11.73
C LYS A 237 3.36 11.25 -10.31
N ASN A 238 4.31 11.99 -9.73
CA ASN A 238 4.82 11.76 -8.39
C ASN A 238 4.44 12.91 -7.44
N TRP A 239 3.57 12.62 -6.46
CA TRP A 239 3.22 13.54 -5.38
C TRP A 239 4.25 13.41 -4.27
N ILE A 240 5.20 14.34 -4.22
CA ILE A 240 6.34 14.31 -3.30
C ILE A 240 6.05 15.08 -2.02
N SER A 241 6.75 14.72 -0.94
CA SER A 241 6.68 15.47 0.32
C SER A 241 7.19 16.90 0.12
N SER A 242 6.38 17.88 0.52
CA SER A 242 6.66 19.30 0.36
C SER A 242 5.73 20.14 1.23
N THR A 243 6.20 21.31 1.66
CA THR A 243 5.37 22.30 2.37
C THR A 243 4.50 23.14 1.43
N SER A 244 4.73 23.07 0.12
CA SER A 244 3.90 23.76 -0.88
C SER A 244 2.49 23.19 -0.93
N PRO A 245 1.46 23.98 -1.32
CA PRO A 245 0.10 23.48 -1.50
C PRO A 245 0.04 22.27 -2.43
N LEU A 246 -0.95 21.38 -2.22
CA LEU A 246 -1.20 20.22 -3.08
C LEU A 246 -1.22 20.61 -4.56
N ASP A 247 -0.63 19.76 -5.40
CA ASP A 247 -0.51 19.93 -6.86
C ASP A 247 0.38 21.07 -7.35
N THR A 248 1.05 21.79 -6.45
CA THR A 248 2.08 22.76 -6.85
C THR A 248 3.18 22.06 -7.65
N PRO A 249 3.50 22.50 -8.89
CA PRO A 249 4.59 21.90 -9.68
C PRO A 249 5.93 21.98 -8.94
N MET A 250 6.66 20.87 -8.94
CA MET A 250 7.97 20.76 -8.27
C MET A 250 9.08 20.61 -9.30
N LYS A 251 10.30 21.00 -8.91
CA LYS A 251 11.49 20.83 -9.75
C LYS A 251 11.62 19.35 -10.14
N THR A 252 11.53 19.09 -11.44
CA THR A 252 11.60 17.75 -12.01
C THR A 252 12.75 17.69 -13.01
N PRO A 253 13.71 16.76 -12.87
CA PRO A 253 14.71 16.51 -13.91
C PRO A 253 14.08 15.99 -15.20
N ASP A 254 14.57 16.39 -16.38
CA ASP A 254 14.00 16.01 -17.69
C ASP A 254 13.96 14.49 -17.94
N PHE A 255 14.86 13.75 -17.28
CA PHE A 255 14.95 12.30 -17.37
C PHE A 255 13.97 11.57 -16.43
N ASP A 256 13.22 12.29 -15.61
CA ASP A 256 12.41 11.74 -14.53
C ASP A 256 10.90 12.02 -14.70
N ILE A 257 10.09 11.44 -13.83
CA ILE A 257 8.63 11.61 -13.78
C ILE A 257 8.25 12.96 -13.18
N THR A 258 7.25 13.62 -13.77
CA THR A 258 6.72 14.90 -13.28
C THR A 258 6.35 14.85 -11.80
N ARG A 259 6.90 15.80 -11.05
CA ARG A 259 6.71 15.93 -9.61
C ARG A 259 5.77 17.09 -9.29
N VAL A 260 4.85 16.84 -8.38
CA VAL A 260 3.98 17.85 -7.77
C VAL A 260 4.02 17.70 -6.26
N SER A 261 3.67 18.75 -5.52
CA SER A 261 3.57 18.68 -4.06
C SER A 261 2.40 17.80 -3.64
N ALA A 262 2.61 16.95 -2.63
CA ALA A 262 1.54 16.23 -1.92
C ALA A 262 0.79 17.11 -0.89
N GLY A 263 1.20 18.37 -0.69
CA GLY A 263 0.59 19.26 0.30
C GLY A 263 1.02 18.99 1.74
N HIS A 264 2.07 18.19 1.97
CA HIS A 264 2.56 17.85 3.30
C HIS A 264 4.06 17.47 3.29
N SER A 265 4.80 17.86 4.33
CA SER A 265 6.25 17.69 4.42
C SER A 265 6.72 16.30 4.86
N LYS A 266 5.85 15.51 5.48
CA LYS A 266 6.16 14.14 5.91
C LYS A 266 5.94 13.12 4.80
N HIS A 267 6.93 12.26 4.61
CA HIS A 267 6.96 11.19 3.60
C HIS A 267 5.72 10.29 3.68
N GLU A 268 5.44 9.78 4.87
CA GLU A 268 4.36 8.84 5.16
C GLU A 268 2.97 9.44 4.93
N MET A 269 2.82 10.76 4.98
CA MET A 269 1.54 11.46 4.82
C MET A 269 1.16 11.67 3.35
N THR A 270 2.11 11.50 2.41
CA THR A 270 1.87 11.87 1.01
C THR A 270 0.70 11.11 0.39
N SER A 271 0.59 9.80 0.63
CA SER A 271 -0.49 8.97 0.11
C SER A 271 -1.88 9.46 0.53
N CYS A 272 -2.12 9.71 1.82
CA CYS A 272 -3.44 10.16 2.25
C CYS A 272 -3.74 11.60 1.81
N LYS A 273 -2.73 12.47 1.73
CA LYS A 273 -2.92 13.89 1.39
C LYS A 273 -3.19 14.15 -0.08
N CYS A 274 -2.68 13.30 -0.97
CA CYS A 274 -2.87 13.47 -2.42
C CYS A 274 -4.04 12.67 -3.01
N ILE A 275 -4.76 11.86 -2.21
CA ILE A 275 -5.74 10.89 -2.71
C ILE A 275 -6.77 11.48 -3.71
N ASP A 276 -7.32 12.66 -3.42
CA ASP A 276 -8.31 13.28 -4.32
C ASP A 276 -7.70 13.69 -5.65
N SER A 277 -6.49 14.27 -5.62
CA SER A 277 -5.75 14.63 -6.84
C SER A 277 -5.33 13.40 -7.64
N VAL A 278 -4.97 12.31 -6.96
CA VAL A 278 -4.64 11.02 -7.59
C VAL A 278 -5.84 10.47 -8.37
N PHE A 279 -7.02 10.44 -7.77
CA PHE A 279 -8.22 9.95 -8.47
C PHE A 279 -8.67 10.88 -9.59
N LYS A 280 -8.50 12.20 -9.44
CA LYS A 280 -8.71 13.16 -10.53
C LYS A 280 -7.77 12.87 -11.70
N PHE A 281 -6.48 12.65 -11.43
CA PHE A 281 -5.50 12.27 -12.44
C PHE A 281 -5.83 10.94 -13.13
N PHE A 282 -6.35 9.96 -12.39
CA PHE A 282 -6.84 8.71 -12.99
C PHE A 282 -8.04 8.93 -13.91
N ASP A 283 -9.01 9.74 -13.49
CA ASP A 283 -10.17 10.07 -14.31
C ASP A 283 -9.74 10.80 -15.60
N GLU A 284 -8.78 11.73 -15.52
CA GLU A 284 -8.18 12.39 -16.69
C GLU A 284 -7.54 11.36 -17.64
N LYS A 285 -6.69 10.47 -17.11
CA LYS A 285 -5.94 9.48 -17.91
C LYS A 285 -6.81 8.39 -18.53
N LEU A 286 -7.92 8.02 -17.90
CA LEU A 286 -8.87 7.05 -18.47
C LEU A 286 -9.70 7.64 -19.61
N ASN A 287 -9.87 8.96 -19.64
CA ASN A 287 -10.63 9.66 -20.67
C ASN A 287 -9.77 10.13 -21.86
N GLU A 288 -8.43 10.05 -21.75
CA GLU A 288 -7.51 10.27 -22.87
C GLU A 288 -7.67 9.13 -23.90
N SER A 289 -8.26 9.46 -25.06
CA SER A 289 -8.54 8.53 -26.17
C SER A 289 -7.27 8.09 -26.91
#